data_AF-A0A8K0VBR0-F1
#
_entry.id   AF-A0A8K0VBR0-F1
#
_cell.length_a   1.000
_cell.length_b   1.000
_cell.length_c   1.000
_cell.angle_alpha   90.00
_cell.angle_beta   90.00
_cell.angle_gamma   90.00
#
_symmetry.space_group_name_H-M   'P 1'
#
loop_
_entity.id
_entity.type
_entity.pdbx_description
1 polymer ?
#
loop_
_entity_poly.entity_id
_entity_poly.type
_entity_poly.pdbx_seq_one_letter_code
_entity_poly.pdbx_strand_id
1 'polypeptide(L)'
;MQGRDTSQRKIIPPRGGLLHIVDAAGYSLAGLRRLWQETATKLEILGMALAAVAFLLRGADVWHWLVAAGLFALVLAVEALNTALEVLTDRISPEWSAMARDAKDLGSLAVGLMLMVTGGFVLAVTAGMV
;
A
#
# COMPACT_ATOMS: atom_id res chain seq x y z
N MET A 1 -39.53 23.60 -16.58
CA MET A 1 -38.56 23.39 -17.68
C MET A 1 -37.56 22.34 -17.24
N GLN A 2 -37.37 21.37 -18.12
CA GLN A 2 -36.74 20.08 -17.93
C GLN A 2 -35.24 20.20 -18.26
N GLY A 3 -34.38 19.53 -17.48
CA GLY A 3 -32.94 19.50 -17.77
C GLY A 3 -32.11 18.87 -16.65
N ARG A 4 -32.53 17.72 -16.11
CA ARG A 4 -31.57 16.87 -15.38
C ARG A 4 -30.69 16.22 -16.45
N ASP A 5 -29.47 16.71 -16.58
CA ASP A 5 -28.41 16.06 -17.34
C ASP A 5 -28.06 14.73 -16.64
N THR A 6 -28.82 13.70 -16.94
CA THR A 6 -28.44 12.32 -16.65
C THR A 6 -27.40 11.91 -17.69
N SER A 7 -26.18 12.41 -17.52
CA SER A 7 -24.98 11.81 -18.08
C SER A 7 -24.94 10.35 -17.61
N GLN A 8 -25.58 9.48 -18.38
CA GLN A 8 -25.51 8.05 -18.17
C GLN A 8 -24.05 7.67 -18.37
N ARG A 9 -23.31 7.50 -17.26
CA ARG A 9 -22.00 6.85 -17.32
C ARG A 9 -22.22 5.53 -18.02
N LYS A 10 -21.68 5.41 -19.23
CA LYS A 10 -21.59 4.14 -19.94
C LYS A 10 -20.85 3.16 -19.03
N ILE A 11 -21.60 2.28 -18.36
CA ILE A 11 -21.03 1.20 -17.57
C ILE A 11 -20.48 0.21 -18.59
N ILE A 12 -19.19 0.33 -18.90
CA ILE A 12 -18.51 -0.59 -19.79
C ILE A 12 -18.42 -1.92 -19.03
N PRO A 13 -19.07 -3.00 -19.51
CA PRO A 13 -18.99 -4.28 -18.83
C PRO A 13 -17.52 -4.73 -18.81
N PRO A 14 -17.03 -5.29 -17.69
CA PRO A 14 -15.65 -5.77 -17.62
C PRO A 14 -15.41 -6.78 -18.74
N ARG A 15 -14.29 -6.60 -19.46
CA ARG A 15 -13.90 -7.51 -20.54
C ARG A 15 -13.63 -8.89 -19.94
N GLY A 16 -14.15 -9.95 -20.55
CA GLY A 16 -13.96 -11.32 -20.07
C GLY A 16 -12.59 -11.92 -20.43
N GLY A 17 -12.17 -12.93 -19.68
CA GLY A 17 -10.99 -13.75 -20.00
C GLY A 17 -9.64 -13.04 -19.76
N LEU A 18 -8.65 -13.34 -20.60
CA LEU A 18 -7.27 -12.82 -20.48
C LEU A 18 -7.18 -11.29 -20.53
N LEU A 19 -8.14 -10.64 -21.20
CA LEU A 19 -8.25 -9.18 -21.25
C LEU A 19 -8.53 -8.57 -19.86
N HIS A 20 -9.22 -9.29 -18.97
CA HIS A 20 -9.45 -8.84 -17.60
C HIS A 20 -8.16 -8.80 -16.77
N ILE A 21 -7.25 -9.75 -16.99
CA ILE A 21 -5.96 -9.81 -16.29
C ILE A 21 -5.07 -8.65 -16.73
N VAL A 22 -5.08 -8.31 -18.02
CA VAL A 22 -4.34 -7.15 -18.55
C VAL A 22 -4.91 -5.84 -18.01
N ASP A 23 -6.24 -5.69 -17.97
CA ASP A 23 -6.90 -4.52 -17.39
C ASP A 23 -6.57 -4.39 -15.89
N ALA A 24 -6.63 -5.49 -15.13
CA ALA A 24 -6.28 -5.53 -13.71
C ALA A 24 -4.80 -5.17 -13.46
N ALA A 25 -3.87 -5.69 -14.26
CA ALA A 25 -2.46 -5.32 -14.19
C ALA A 25 -2.25 -3.82 -14.47
N GLY A 26 -3.02 -3.26 -15.41
CA GLY A 26 -3.04 -1.82 -15.69
C GLY A 26 -3.51 -0.99 -14.48
N TYR A 27 -4.57 -1.42 -13.79
CA TYR A 27 -5.04 -0.76 -12.57
C TYR A 27 -4.04 -0.86 -11.42
N SER A 28 -3.42 -2.03 -11.21
CA SER A 28 -2.37 -2.21 -10.21
C SER A 28 -1.16 -1.30 -10.47
N LEU A 29 -0.74 -1.15 -11.73
CA LEU A 29 0.38 -0.28 -12.09
C LEU A 29 0.05 1.21 -11.86
N ALA A 30 -1.19 1.62 -12.17
CA ALA A 30 -1.66 2.97 -11.86
C ALA A 30 -1.68 3.24 -10.35
N GLY A 31 -2.12 2.25 -9.55
CA GLY A 31 -2.07 2.30 -8.08
C GLY A 31 -0.65 2.46 -7.56
N LEU A 32 0.29 1.65 -8.06
CA LEU A 32 1.70 1.75 -7.68
C LEU A 32 2.30 3.12 -8.03
N ARG A 33 1.95 3.68 -9.20
CA ARG A 33 2.38 5.03 -9.58
C ARG A 33 1.83 6.11 -8.64
N ARG A 34 0.61 5.96 -8.14
CA ARG A 34 0.00 6.88 -7.17
C ARG A 34 0.74 6.82 -5.84
N LEU A 35 0.99 5.61 -5.33
CA LEU A 35 1.77 5.34 -4.11
C LEU A 35 3.18 5.92 -4.20
N TRP A 36 3.84 5.81 -5.35
CA TRP A 36 5.19 6.35 -5.53
C TRP A 36 5.29 7.87 -5.32
N GLN A 37 4.17 8.60 -5.36
CA GLN A 37 4.17 10.02 -5.03
C GLN A 37 4.26 10.28 -3.52
N GLU A 38 3.81 9.34 -2.70
CA GLU A 38 3.77 9.47 -1.25
C GLU A 38 5.17 9.38 -0.63
N THR A 39 5.45 10.29 0.30
CA THR A 39 6.72 10.30 1.03
C THR A 39 6.87 9.07 1.92
N ALA A 40 5.77 8.60 2.53
CA ALA A 40 5.74 7.39 3.34
C ALA A 40 6.24 6.19 2.54
N THR A 41 5.64 5.89 1.38
CA THR A 41 6.07 4.79 0.50
C THR A 41 7.55 4.87 0.12
N LYS A 42 8.11 6.06 -0.14
CA LYS A 42 9.55 6.22 -0.44
C LYS A 42 10.43 5.82 0.75
N LEU A 43 10.02 6.17 1.97
CA LEU A 43 10.72 5.77 3.20
C LEU A 43 10.62 4.26 3.43
N GLU A 44 9.48 3.65 3.15
CA GLU A 44 9.30 2.19 3.26
C GLU A 44 10.21 1.43 2.30
N ILE A 45 10.29 1.88 1.03
CA ILE A 45 11.20 1.31 0.03
C ILE A 45 12.67 1.47 0.47
N LEU A 46 13.04 2.65 0.99
CA LEU A 46 14.38 2.86 1.54
C LEU A 46 14.66 1.92 2.71
N GLY A 47 13.72 1.76 3.64
CA GLY A 47 13.83 0.83 4.75
C GLY A 47 14.04 -0.61 4.28
N MET A 48 13.31 -1.04 3.26
CA MET A 48 13.48 -2.36 2.65
C MET A 48 14.84 -2.52 1.95
N ALA A 49 15.33 -1.48 1.27
CA ALA A 49 16.66 -1.50 0.66
C ALA A 49 17.76 -1.64 1.73
N LEU A 50 17.62 -0.94 2.87
CA LEU A 50 18.54 -1.08 4.00
C LEU A 50 18.48 -2.47 4.63
N ALA A 51 17.28 -3.04 4.77
CA ALA A 51 17.09 -4.42 5.24
C ALA A 51 17.78 -5.43 4.33
N ALA A 52 17.65 -5.27 3.00
CA ALA A 52 18.32 -6.11 2.02
C ALA A 52 19.85 -6.05 2.16
N VAL A 53 20.42 -4.85 2.31
CA VAL A 53 21.87 -4.69 2.55
C VAL A 53 22.28 -5.41 3.84
N ALA A 54 21.50 -5.26 4.92
CA ALA A 54 21.79 -5.92 6.19
C ALA A 54 21.72 -7.46 6.07
N PHE A 55 20.77 -7.99 5.31
CA PHE A 55 20.64 -9.43 5.06
C PHE A 55 21.83 -9.98 4.25
N LEU A 56 22.32 -9.23 3.26
CA LEU A 56 23.52 -9.60 2.52
C LEU A 56 24.75 -9.64 3.43
N LEU A 57 24.95 -8.61 4.26
CA LEU A 57 26.07 -8.55 5.20
C LEU A 57 26.02 -9.66 6.25
N ARG A 58 24.81 -10.07 6.65
CA ARG A 58 24.57 -11.14 7.63
C ARG A 58 24.72 -12.54 7.04
N GLY A 59 24.65 -12.68 5.71
CA GLY A 59 24.55 -13.97 5.04
C GLY A 59 23.21 -14.67 5.32
N ALA A 60 22.11 -13.92 5.29
CA ALA A 60 20.78 -14.45 5.60
C ALA A 60 20.31 -15.51 4.58
N ASP A 61 19.73 -16.60 5.09
CA ASP A 61 19.14 -17.67 4.27
C ASP A 61 18.03 -17.17 3.32
N VAL A 62 17.82 -17.90 2.23
CA VAL A 62 16.82 -17.61 1.20
C VAL A 62 15.40 -17.44 1.78
N TRP A 63 15.04 -18.22 2.81
CA TRP A 63 13.71 -18.12 3.41
C TRP A 63 13.50 -16.78 4.12
N HIS A 64 14.55 -16.17 4.70
CA HIS A 64 14.46 -14.84 5.29
C HIS A 64 14.10 -13.79 4.24
N TRP A 65 14.72 -13.88 3.06
CA TRP A 65 14.42 -13.00 1.93
C TRP A 65 12.97 -13.14 1.46
N LEU A 66 12.47 -14.38 1.37
CA LEU A 66 11.09 -14.65 0.98
C LEU A 66 10.09 -14.06 1.99
N VAL A 67 10.35 -14.24 3.28
CA VAL A 67 9.50 -13.68 4.35
C VAL A 67 9.56 -12.15 4.34
N ALA A 68 10.75 -11.55 4.26
CA ALA A 68 10.89 -10.09 4.17
C ALA A 68 10.15 -9.52 2.95
N ALA A 69 10.29 -10.16 1.78
CA ALA A 69 9.59 -9.74 0.56
C ALA A 69 8.06 -9.83 0.73
N GLY A 70 7.55 -10.89 1.36
CA GLY A 70 6.12 -11.03 1.67
C GLY A 70 5.62 -9.97 2.65
N LEU A 71 6.36 -9.70 3.73
CA LEU A 71 6.02 -8.67 4.71
C LEU A 71 6.02 -7.27 4.08
N PHE A 72 7.01 -6.98 3.23
CA PHE A 72 7.08 -5.70 2.51
C PHE A 72 5.95 -5.53 1.49
N ALA A 73 5.57 -6.61 0.79
CA ALA A 73 4.40 -6.57 -0.08
C ALA A 73 3.11 -6.27 0.71
N LEU A 74 2.99 -6.81 1.93
CA LEU A 74 1.88 -6.47 2.83
C LEU A 74 1.93 -5.03 3.32
N VAL A 75 3.11 -4.49 3.65
CA VAL A 75 3.29 -3.06 3.99
C VAL A 75 2.74 -2.19 2.85
N LEU A 76 3.20 -2.41 1.61
CA LEU A 76 2.73 -1.65 0.45
C LEU A 76 1.23 -1.82 0.18
N ALA A 77 0.68 -3.02 0.43
CA ALA A 77 -0.76 -3.26 0.28
C ALA A 77 -1.57 -2.47 1.31
N VAL A 78 -1.14 -2.44 2.57
CA VAL A 78 -1.80 -1.67 3.64
C VAL A 78 -1.65 -0.17 3.41
N GLU A 79 -0.47 0.30 2.96
CA GLU A 79 -0.25 1.70 2.57
C GLU A 79 -1.16 2.10 1.40
N ALA A 80 -1.34 1.23 0.39
CA ALA A 80 -2.27 1.46 -0.71
C ALA A 80 -3.71 1.68 -0.21
N LEU A 81 -4.14 0.84 0.74
CA LEU A 81 -5.46 0.94 1.37
C LEU A 81 -5.57 2.21 2.21
N ASN A 82 -4.53 2.57 2.96
CA ASN A 82 -4.49 3.82 3.72
C ASN A 82 -4.63 5.04 2.80
N THR A 83 -3.84 5.12 1.73
CA THR A 83 -3.95 6.20 0.73
C THR A 83 -5.35 6.24 0.10
N ALA A 84 -5.94 5.08 -0.21
CA ALA A 84 -7.30 5.02 -0.76
C ALA A 84 -8.35 5.53 0.24
N LEU A 85 -8.22 5.18 1.52
CA LEU A 85 -9.07 5.67 2.61
C LEU A 85 -8.92 7.18 2.79
N GLU A 86 -7.70 7.72 2.76
CA GLU A 86 -7.44 9.15 2.82
C GLU A 86 -8.11 9.90 1.67
N VAL A 87 -7.91 9.44 0.43
CA VAL A 87 -8.53 10.03 -0.77
C VAL A 87 -10.06 10.00 -0.68
N LEU A 88 -10.64 8.90 -0.19
CA LEU A 88 -12.08 8.79 -0.01
C LEU A 88 -12.59 9.72 1.10
N THR A 89 -11.87 9.77 2.21
CA THR A 89 -12.21 10.58 3.38
C THR A 89 -12.15 12.07 3.05
N ASP A 90 -11.11 12.52 2.36
CA ASP A 90 -10.96 13.91 1.90
C ASP A 90 -12.06 14.33 0.93
N ARG A 91 -12.54 13.38 0.13
CA ARG A 91 -13.64 13.63 -0.80
C ARG A 91 -14.99 13.71 -0.10
N ILE A 92 -15.22 12.92 0.94
CA ILE A 92 -16.51 12.86 1.65
C ILE A 92 -16.60 13.94 2.75
N SER A 93 -15.49 14.23 3.43
CA SER A 93 -15.39 15.21 4.51
C SER A 93 -14.30 16.24 4.20
N PRO A 94 -14.55 17.17 3.26
CA PRO A 94 -13.57 18.18 2.86
C PRO A 94 -13.30 19.23 3.97
N GLU A 95 -14.26 19.42 4.89
CA GLU A 95 -14.04 20.20 6.10
C GLU A 95 -13.59 19.31 7.26
N TRP A 96 -13.00 19.95 8.28
CA TRP A 96 -12.52 19.25 9.46
C TRP A 96 -13.66 18.48 10.15
N SER A 97 -13.39 17.21 10.47
CA SER A 97 -14.30 16.32 11.19
C SER A 97 -13.52 15.40 12.10
N ALA A 98 -13.98 15.21 13.33
CA ALA A 98 -13.40 14.25 14.26
C ALA A 98 -13.40 12.83 13.69
N MET A 99 -14.48 12.41 13.01
CA MET A 99 -14.56 11.09 12.40
C MET A 99 -13.57 10.92 11.24
N ALA A 100 -13.37 11.97 10.44
CA ALA A 100 -12.40 11.95 9.33
C ALA A 100 -10.95 11.84 9.87
N ARG A 101 -10.67 12.54 10.97
CA ARG A 101 -9.40 12.40 11.69
C ARG A 101 -9.22 10.98 12.20
N ASP A 102 -10.19 10.43 12.93
CA ASP A 102 -10.09 9.08 13.50
C ASP A 102 -9.87 8.01 12.43
N ALA A 103 -10.55 8.13 11.28
CA ALA A 103 -10.37 7.21 10.15
C ALA A 103 -8.93 7.23 9.61
N LYS A 104 -8.33 8.41 9.47
CA LYS A 104 -6.94 8.57 9.01
C LYS A 104 -5.92 8.10 10.06
N ASP A 105 -6.18 8.39 11.33
CA ASP A 105 -5.30 7.98 12.44
C ASP A 105 -5.27 6.45 12.54
N LEU A 106 -6.41 5.77 12.38
CA LEU A 106 -6.49 4.31 12.34
C LEU A 106 -5.82 3.70 11.10
N GLY A 107 -5.97 4.33 9.93
CA GLY A 107 -5.27 3.90 8.72
C GLY A 107 -3.75 3.98 8.86
N SER A 108 -3.25 5.10 9.38
CA SER A 108 -1.83 5.31 9.70
C SER A 108 -1.33 4.31 10.76
N LEU A 109 -2.14 4.01 11.79
CA LEU A 109 -1.81 2.99 12.78
C LEU A 109 -1.63 1.61 12.14
N ALA A 110 -2.50 1.22 11.20
CA ALA A 110 -2.40 -0.07 10.51
C ALA A 110 -1.07 -0.20 9.75
N VAL A 111 -0.65 0.85 9.04
CA VAL A 111 0.66 0.90 8.36
C VAL A 111 1.79 0.81 9.39
N GLY A 112 1.72 1.58 10.48
CA GLY A 112 2.70 1.55 11.55
C GLY A 112 2.89 0.17 12.18
N LEU A 113 1.81 -0.57 12.41
CA LEU A 113 1.86 -1.95 12.92
C LEU A 113 2.56 -2.90 11.93
N MET A 114 2.29 -2.76 10.62
CA MET A 114 2.97 -3.54 9.59
C MET A 114 4.47 -3.23 9.53
N LEU A 115 4.85 -1.96 9.69
CA LEU A 115 6.26 -1.55 9.77
C LEU A 115 6.94 -2.11 11.03
N MET A 116 6.24 -2.14 12.17
CA MET A 116 6.77 -2.73 13.40
C MET A 116 7.04 -4.23 13.24
N VAL A 117 6.11 -4.98 12.66
CA VAL A 117 6.29 -6.43 12.42
C VAL A 117 7.43 -6.67 11.43
N THR A 118 7.46 -5.92 10.33
CA THR A 118 8.50 -6.04 9.29
C THR A 118 9.88 -5.68 9.85
N GLY A 119 9.99 -4.56 10.56
CA GLY A 119 11.22 -4.11 11.21
C GLY A 119 11.68 -5.08 12.29
N GLY A 120 10.75 -5.62 13.10
CA GLY A 120 11.06 -6.64 14.11
C GLY A 120 11.64 -7.91 13.48
N PHE A 121 11.06 -8.38 12.38
CA PHE A 121 11.59 -9.52 11.63
C PHE A 121 13.00 -9.23 11.10
N VAL A 122 13.18 -8.10 10.42
CA VAL A 122 14.50 -7.68 9.90
C VAL A 122 15.55 -7.64 11.02
N LEU A 123 15.21 -7.02 12.15
CA LEU A 123 16.09 -6.95 13.31
C LEU A 123 16.45 -8.34 13.83
N ALA A 124 15.47 -9.23 13.99
CA ALA A 124 15.71 -10.59 14.47
C ALA A 124 16.68 -11.37 13.58
N VAL A 125 16.50 -11.29 12.25
CA VAL A 125 17.42 -11.92 11.27
C VAL A 125 18.81 -11.31 11.39
N THR A 126 18.92 -9.99 11.41
CA THR A 126 20.23 -9.32 11.48
C THR A 126 20.96 -9.59 12.79
N ALA A 127 20.23 -9.75 13.89
CA ALA A 127 20.78 -10.11 15.20
C ALA A 127 21.10 -11.61 15.32
N GLY A 128 20.71 -12.43 14.34
CA GLY A 128 20.91 -13.88 14.38
C GLY A 128 20.04 -14.61 15.39
N MET A 129 18.89 -14.04 15.73
CA MET A 129 17.92 -14.65 16.64
C MET A 129 17.05 -15.71 15.95
N VAL A 130 17.00 -15.66 14.61
CA VAL A 130 16.32 -16.60 13.73
C VAL A 130 17.22 -16.94 12.53
#